data_AF-A0A0F9MWK4-F1
#
_entry.id   AF-A0A0F9MWK4-F1
#
_cell.length_a   1.000
_cell.length_b   1.000
_cell.length_c   1.000
_cell.angle_alpha   90.00
_cell.angle_beta   90.00
_cell.angle_gamma   90.00
#
_symmetry.space_group_name_H-M   'P 1'
#
loop_
_entity.id
_entity.type
_entity.pdbx_description
1 polymer ?
#
loop_
_entity_poly.entity_id
_entity_poly.type
_entity_poly.pdbx_seq_one_letter_code
_entity_poly.pdbx_strand_id
1 'polypeptide(L)' 'MNGLYDKYIVTKIGAVNEPIADYFVLRLDTDRHARIAVLVYAELISDKKLAEDIKQRVKLYEQKYSEEKK' A
#
# COMPACT_ATOMS: atom_id res chain seq x y z
N MET A 1 24.94 -5.16 -5.38
CA MET A 1 23.69 -5.34 -4.62
C MET A 1 22.73 -4.27 -5.09
N ASN A 2 21.91 -4.54 -6.11
CA ASN A 2 20.91 -3.59 -6.60
C ASN A 2 19.56 -4.11 -6.12
N GLY A 3 19.19 -3.76 -4.90
CA GLY A 3 17.96 -4.20 -4.25
C GLY A 3 16.77 -3.33 -4.65
N LEU A 4 15.55 -3.88 -4.51
CA LEU A 4 14.26 -3.23 -4.78
C LEU A 4 14.03 -1.88 -4.07
N TYR A 5 14.86 -1.55 -3.08
CA TYR A 5 14.68 -0.45 -2.13
C TYR A 5 15.09 0.93 -2.65
N ASP A 6 15.90 1.02 -3.72
CA ASP A 6 16.42 2.32 -4.21
C ASP A 6 15.49 3.04 -5.20
N LYS A 7 14.28 2.51 -5.46
CA LYS A 7 13.35 3.09 -6.44
C LYS A 7 12.55 4.27 -5.91
N TYR A 8 12.42 4.41 -4.59
CA TYR A 8 11.55 5.42 -3.96
C TYR A 8 12.25 6.09 -2.79
N ILE A 9 12.20 7.43 -2.75
CA ILE A 9 12.56 8.21 -1.56
C ILE A 9 11.28 8.41 -0.75
N VAL A 10 11.19 7.77 0.42
CA VAL A 10 10.06 7.92 1.34
C VAL A 10 10.41 9.00 2.37
N THR A 11 9.71 10.14 2.31
CA THR A 11 9.90 11.25 3.25
C THR A 11 8.66 11.39 4.13
N LYS A 12 8.79 11.12 5.44
CA LYS A 12 7.71 11.39 6.40
C LYS A 12 7.81 12.85 6.85
N ILE A 13 6.86 13.68 6.40
CA ILE A 13 6.82 15.10 6.80
C ILE A 13 6.48 15.18 8.30
N GLY A 14 7.40 15.71 9.11
CA GLY A 14 7.20 15.97 10.54
C GLY A 14 7.72 14.90 11.53
N ALA A 15 8.39 13.85 11.06
CA ALA A 15 9.14 12.94 11.93
C ALA A 15 10.65 13.07 11.67
N VAL A 16 11.47 12.82 12.69
CA VAL A 16 12.92 12.63 12.52
C VAL A 16 13.07 11.56 11.44
N ASN A 17 13.74 11.89 10.32
CA ASN A 17 14.13 10.88 9.34
C ASN A 17 14.77 9.74 10.13
N GLU A 18 14.15 8.58 10.17
CA GLU A 18 14.76 7.39 10.76
C GLU A 18 15.48 6.67 9.63
N PRO A 19 16.78 6.91 9.41
CA PRO A 19 17.52 6.37 8.28
C PRO A 19 17.68 4.84 8.30
N ILE A 20 17.14 4.16 9.32
CA ILE A 20 17.26 2.71 9.54
C ILE A 20 15.92 1.98 9.30
N ALA A 21 14.84 2.71 9.03
CA ALA A 21 13.55 2.08 8.77
C ALA A 21 13.49 1.52 7.34
N ASP A 22 13.32 0.20 7.22
CA ASP A 22 13.03 -0.45 5.95
C ASP A 22 11.57 -0.18 5.54
N TYR A 23 11.38 0.69 4.57
CA TYR A 23 10.06 0.99 4.02
C TYR A 23 9.73 0.06 2.85
N PHE A 24 8.58 -0.60 2.93
CA PHE A 24 8.01 -1.36 1.82
C PHE A 24 6.81 -0.62 1.24
N VAL A 25 6.87 -0.27 -0.04
CA VAL A 25 5.82 0.50 -0.72
C VAL A 25 4.91 -0.44 -1.51
N LEU A 26 3.63 -0.47 -1.15
CA LEU A 26 2.59 -1.23 -1.86
C LEU A 26 1.88 -0.37 -2.92
N ARG A 27 1.96 -0.79 -4.19
CA ARG A 27 1.31 -0.11 -5.32
C ARG A 27 -0.07 -0.67 -5.62
N LEU A 28 -1.09 -0.22 -4.87
CA LEU A 28 -2.47 -0.70 -5.02
C LEU A 28 -3.07 -0.40 -6.40
N ASP A 29 -2.59 0.64 -7.08
CA ASP A 29 -3.04 1.08 -8.39
C ASP A 29 -2.70 0.10 -9.52
N THR A 30 -1.55 -0.56 -9.43
CA THR A 30 -0.99 -1.37 -10.54
C THR A 30 -0.73 -2.81 -10.16
N ASP A 31 -0.55 -3.13 -8.88
CA ASP A 31 -0.22 -4.46 -8.42
C ASP A 31 -1.40 -5.11 -7.70
N ARG A 32 -1.91 -6.20 -8.28
CA ARG A 32 -2.98 -7.02 -7.70
C ARG A 32 -2.56 -7.72 -6.41
N HIS A 33 -1.31 -8.16 -6.30
CA HIS A 33 -0.81 -8.83 -5.11
C HIS A 33 -0.66 -7.84 -3.94
N ALA A 34 -0.26 -6.59 -4.23
CA ALA A 34 -0.27 -5.52 -3.24
C ALA A 34 -1.67 -5.28 -2.65
N ARG A 35 -2.73 -5.38 -3.46
CA ARG A 35 -4.11 -5.27 -2.97
C ARG A 35 -4.51 -6.43 -2.05
N ILE A 36 -4.11 -7.66 -2.38
CA ILE A 36 -4.34 -8.82 -1.50
C ILE A 36 -3.59 -8.65 -0.17
N ALA A 37 -2.31 -8.27 -0.24
CA ALA A 37 -1.48 -8.10 0.96
C ALA A 37 -2.06 -7.05 1.92
N VAL A 38 -2.50 -5.90 1.40
CA VAL A 38 -3.06 -4.83 2.23
C VAL A 38 -4.43 -5.21 2.83
N LEU A 39 -5.22 -6.03 2.13
CA LEU A 39 -6.49 -6.54 2.67
C LEU A 39 -6.25 -7.46 3.88
N VAL A 40 -5.28 -8.37 3.78
CA VAL A 40 -4.88 -9.22 4.91
C VAL A 40 -4.39 -8.37 6.09
N TYR A 41 -3.58 -7.33 5.81
CA TYR A 41 -3.17 -6.39 6.84
C TYR A 41 -4.36 -5.70 7.51
N ALA A 42 -5.36 -5.25 6.75
CA ALA A 42 -6.58 -4.63 7.28
C ALA A 42 -7.40 -5.58 8.17
N GLU A 43 -7.30 -6.89 7.99
CA GLU A 43 -7.96 -7.87 8.86
C GLU A 43 -7.24 -8.07 10.20
N LEU A 44 -5.93 -7.81 10.24
CA LEU A 44 -5.08 -8.07 11.41
C LEU A 44 -4.92 -6.86 12.33
N ILE A 45 -5.17 -5.64 11.84
CA ILE A 45 -5.01 -4.42 12.63
C ILE A 45 -6.22 -4.13 13.53
N SER A 46 -5.97 -3.59 14.71
CA SER A 46 -7.01 -3.16 15.65
C SER A 46 -7.66 -1.83 15.26
N ASP A 47 -6.99 -1.02 14.43
CA ASP A 47 -7.52 0.24 13.94
C ASP A 47 -8.60 0.01 12.87
N LYS A 48 -9.85 0.00 13.33
CA LYS A 48 -11.03 -0.24 12.48
C LYS A 48 -11.20 0.82 11.40
N LYS A 49 -10.83 2.07 11.67
CA LYS A 49 -10.97 3.17 10.70
C LYS A 49 -9.99 2.97 9.57
N LEU A 50 -8.72 2.74 9.90
CA LEU A 50 -7.69 2.46 8.90
C LEU A 50 -8.02 1.19 8.10
N ALA A 51 -8.51 0.13 8.76
CA ALA A 51 -8.92 -1.09 8.09
C ALA A 51 -10.02 -0.86 7.04
N GLU A 52 -11.03 -0.06 7.38
CA GLU A 52 -12.12 0.28 6.46
C GLU A 52 -11.64 1.17 5.30
N ASP A 53 -10.81 2.18 5.59
CA ASP A 53 -10.21 3.05 4.58
C ASP A 53 -9.40 2.22 3.55
N ILE A 54 -8.63 1.24 4.02
CA ILE A 54 -7.89 0.31 3.15
C ILE A 54 -8.84 -0.48 2.24
N LYS A 55 -9.90 -1.07 2.81
CA LYS A 55 -10.88 -1.88 2.05
C LYS A 55 -11.56 -1.07 0.97
N GLN A 56 -11.99 0.15 1.30
CA GLN A 56 -12.60 1.07 0.33
C GLN A 56 -11.63 1.44 -0.79
N ARG A 57 -10.37 1.73 -0.44
CA ARG A 57 -9.33 2.07 -1.42
C ARG A 57 -9.08 0.91 -2.40
N VAL A 58 -9.00 -0.32 -1.90
CA VAL A 58 -8.83 -1.51 -2.76
C VAL A 58 -10.02 -1.71 -3.69
N LYS A 59 -11.26 -1.54 -3.18
CA LYS A 59 -12.48 -1.63 -4.00
C LYS A 59 -12.47 -0.66 -5.18
N LEU A 60 -12.04 0.58 -4.97
CA LEU A 60 -11.93 1.58 -6.05
C LEU A 60 -10.98 1.13 -7.17
N TYR A 61 -9.85 0.51 -6.82
CA TYR A 61 -8.88 0.05 -7.82
C TYR A 61 -9.35 -1.21 -8.56
N GLU A 62 -10.04 -2.14 -7.89
CA GLU A 62 -10.63 -3.32 -8.56
C GLU A 62 -11.75 -2.93 -9.53
N GLN A 63 -12.54 -1.90 -9.21
CA GLN A 63 -13.56 -1.36 -10.11
C GLN A 63 -12.93 -0.75 -11.36
N LYS A 64 -11.94 0.14 -11.19
CA LYS A 64 -11.19 0.74 -12.32
C LYS A 64 -10.55 -0.32 -13.23
N TYR A 65 -9.89 -1.31 -12.64
CA TYR A 65 -9.26 -2.39 -13.41
C TYR A 65 -10.27 -3.24 -14.20
N SER A 66 -11.48 -3.40 -13.67
CA SER A 66 -12.57 -4.13 -14.36
C SER A 66 -13.16 -3.32 -15.51
N GLU A 67 -13.19 -1.99 -15.40
CA GLU A 67 -13.65 -1.06 -16.44
C GLU A 67 -12.64 -0.96 -17.59
N GLU A 68 -11.33 -0.93 -17.29
CA GLU A 68 -10.25 -0.90 -18.30
C GLU A 68 -10.13 -2.19 -19.13
N LYS A 69 -10.73 -3.30 -18.66
CA LYS A 69 -10.74 -4.59 -19.36
C LYS A 69 -11.96 -4.82 -20.25
N LYS A 70 -12.94 -3.91 -20.25
CA LYS A 70 -14.09 -3.95 -21.15
C LYS A 70 -13.79 -3.21 -22.44
#